data_AF-A0AAV7KGE3-F1
#
_entry.id   AF-A0AAV7KGE3-F1
#
_cell.length_a   1.000
_cell.length_b   1.000
_cell.length_c   1.000
_cell.angle_alpha   90.00
_cell.angle_beta   90.00
_cell.angle_gamma   90.00
#
_symmetry.space_group_name_H-M   'P 1'
#
loop_
_entity.id
_entity.type
_entity.pdbx_description
1 polymer ?
#
loop_
_entity_poly.entity_id
_entity_poly.type
_entity_poly.pdbx_seq_one_letter_code
_entity_poly.pdbx_strand_id
1 'polypeptide(L)'
;MLVYRTIERYKVTSGITDKARSGRPPTARSIRLRKAVRSRVARNSRRSMRKMAKELEINRESLRKLVHQDLGVKSLKRKTVHHLTPSIRQKRLERCKGLLRRRGTQDFGRILFSDKKLFIVEEPTNHQNDRILSTAAKDIPEEVKFVDRVQKLQSVMVWGGVTANSRTNLILSRKE
;
A
#
# COMPACT_ATOMS: atom_id res chain seq x y z
N MET A 1 30.20 -16.18 -46.57
CA MET A 1 31.19 -15.45 -45.74
C MET A 1 30.62 -15.10 -44.36
N LEU A 2 30.80 -15.99 -43.39
CA LEU A 2 30.47 -15.72 -41.97
C LEU A 2 31.61 -14.93 -41.30
N VAL A 3 32.86 -15.30 -41.58
CA VAL A 3 34.08 -14.72 -40.98
C VAL A 3 34.20 -13.21 -41.22
N TYR A 4 34.03 -12.76 -42.47
CA TYR A 4 34.07 -11.33 -42.81
C TYR A 4 33.02 -10.50 -42.06
N ARG A 5 31.77 -10.99 -41.98
CA ARG A 5 30.68 -10.32 -41.25
C ARG A 5 30.97 -10.22 -39.75
N THR A 6 31.61 -11.24 -39.18
CA THR A 6 32.01 -11.25 -37.76
C THR A 6 33.13 -10.25 -37.48
N ILE A 7 34.14 -10.16 -38.35
CA ILE A 7 35.24 -9.17 -38.24
C ILE A 7 34.69 -7.75 -38.32
N GLU A 8 33.84 -7.45 -39.29
CA GLU A 8 33.22 -6.13 -39.44
C GLU A 8 32.29 -5.78 -38.26
N ARG A 9 31.52 -6.76 -37.75
CA ARG A 9 30.70 -6.56 -36.55
C ARG A 9 31.57 -6.26 -35.31
N TYR A 10 32.68 -6.97 -35.14
CA TYR A 10 33.61 -6.80 -34.03
C TYR A 10 34.27 -5.42 -34.06
N LYS A 11 34.74 -4.95 -35.22
CA LYS A 11 35.31 -3.60 -35.38
C LYS A 11 34.35 -2.48 -34.93
N VAL A 12 33.05 -2.68 -35.13
CA VAL A 12 32.02 -1.67 -34.81
C VAL A 12 31.50 -1.77 -33.37
N THR A 13 31.35 -2.99 -32.85
CA THR A 13 30.63 -3.25 -31.58
C THR A 13 31.58 -3.60 -30.44
N SER A 14 32.85 -3.87 -30.74
CA SER A 14 33.91 -4.33 -29.81
C SER A 14 33.53 -5.56 -28.99
N GLY A 15 32.55 -6.33 -29.48
CA GLY A 15 31.96 -7.46 -28.78
C GLY A 15 31.66 -8.61 -29.73
N ILE A 16 31.72 -9.83 -29.20
CA ILE A 16 31.42 -11.07 -29.94
C ILE A 16 29.92 -11.41 -29.98
N THR A 17 29.11 -10.71 -29.16
CA THR A 17 27.67 -10.92 -29.05
C THR A 17 26.92 -10.47 -30.29
N ASP A 18 25.81 -11.15 -30.57
CA ASP A 18 24.91 -10.74 -31.64
C ASP A 18 24.26 -9.39 -31.31
N LYS A 19 24.06 -8.58 -32.35
CA LYS A 19 23.27 -7.35 -32.23
C LYS A 19 21.84 -7.71 -31.81
N ALA A 20 21.23 -6.84 -31.00
CA ALA A 20 19.82 -6.98 -30.65
C ALA A 20 18.98 -7.11 -31.92
N ARG A 21 18.25 -8.22 -32.04
CA ARG A 21 17.38 -8.46 -33.20
C ARG A 21 16.26 -7.42 -33.18
N SER A 22 15.92 -6.87 -34.35
CA SER A 22 14.74 -6.03 -34.54
C SER A 22 13.50 -6.90 -34.43
N GLY A 23 13.03 -7.14 -33.21
CA GLY A 23 11.78 -7.86 -32.96
C GLY A 23 10.57 -7.13 -33.57
N ARG A 24 9.40 -7.77 -33.51
CA ARG A 24 8.15 -7.16 -33.98
C ARG A 24 7.88 -5.83 -33.25
N PRO A 25 7.61 -4.73 -33.98
CA PRO A 25 7.24 -3.47 -33.36
C PRO A 25 5.98 -3.62 -32.50
N PRO A 26 5.97 -3.11 -31.25
CA PRO A 26 4.80 -3.23 -30.39
C PRO A 26 3.66 -2.33 -30.89
N THR A 27 2.58 -2.93 -31.39
CA THR A 27 1.39 -2.22 -31.90
C THR A 27 0.65 -1.44 -30.82
N ALA A 28 0.61 -1.95 -29.58
CA ALA A 28 -0.14 -1.36 -28.47
C ALA A 28 0.71 -0.47 -27.52
N ARG A 29 1.85 0.07 -27.97
CA ARG A 29 2.74 0.94 -27.16
C ARG A 29 3.22 2.19 -27.91
N SER A 30 2.41 2.73 -28.80
CA SER A 30 2.76 3.97 -29.51
C SER A 30 2.96 5.15 -28.53
N ILE A 31 3.81 6.11 -28.91
CA ILE A 31 4.06 7.33 -28.12
C ILE A 31 2.76 8.08 -27.85
N ARG A 32 1.88 8.16 -28.86
CA ARG A 32 0.54 8.77 -28.75
C ARG A 32 -0.29 8.10 -27.68
N LEU A 33 -0.34 6.77 -27.67
CA LEU A 33 -1.09 6.01 -26.69
C LEU A 33 -0.52 6.18 -25.27
N ARG A 34 0.81 6.14 -25.14
CA ARG A 34 1.48 6.37 -23.85
C ARG A 34 1.12 7.73 -23.27
N LYS A 35 1.15 8.78 -24.10
CA LYS A 35 0.73 10.14 -23.70
C LYS A 35 -0.74 10.16 -23.30
N ALA A 36 -1.62 9.54 -24.08
CA ALA A 36 -3.06 9.48 -23.78
C ALA A 36 -3.38 8.76 -22.47
N VAL A 37 -2.71 7.63 -22.18
CA VAL A 37 -2.88 6.89 -20.93
C VAL A 37 -2.34 7.69 -19.76
N ARG A 38 -1.15 8.31 -19.89
CA ARG A 38 -0.59 9.18 -18.86
C ARG A 38 -1.53 10.33 -18.51
N SER A 39 -2.08 11.03 -19.51
CA SER A 39 -3.06 12.10 -19.29
C SER A 39 -4.37 11.59 -18.66
N ARG A 40 -4.82 10.38 -18.97
CA ARG A 40 -6.00 9.78 -18.31
C ARG A 40 -5.74 9.46 -16.84
N VAL A 41 -4.58 8.90 -16.50
CA VAL A 41 -4.19 8.61 -15.12
C VAL A 41 -4.02 9.90 -14.31
N ALA A 42 -3.41 10.94 -14.90
CA ALA A 42 -3.26 12.24 -14.25
C ALA A 42 -4.62 12.90 -13.95
N ARG A 43 -5.57 12.84 -14.89
CA ARG A 43 -6.92 13.36 -14.68
C ARG A 43 -7.71 12.60 -13.62
N ASN A 44 -7.62 11.27 -13.63
CA ASN A 44 -8.32 10.44 -12.64
C ASN A 44 -7.55 9.15 -12.37
N SER A 45 -6.75 9.17 -11.31
CA SER A 45 -5.94 8.04 -10.86
C SER A 45 -6.76 6.87 -10.28
N ARG A 46 -8.05 7.09 -10.00
CA ARG A 46 -8.96 6.07 -9.44
C ARG A 46 -9.62 5.22 -10.53
N ARG A 47 -9.36 5.51 -11.80
CA ARG A 47 -9.99 4.80 -12.92
C ARG A 47 -9.48 3.37 -13.03
N SER A 48 -10.40 2.43 -13.23
CA SER A 48 -10.05 1.04 -13.52
C SER A 48 -9.32 0.92 -14.86
N MET A 49 -8.19 0.20 -14.88
CA MET A 49 -7.49 -0.16 -16.11
C MET A 49 -8.42 -0.89 -17.09
N ARG A 50 -9.33 -1.74 -16.62
CA ARG A 50 -10.30 -2.43 -17.48
C ARG A 50 -11.19 -1.46 -18.26
N LYS A 51 -11.73 -0.45 -17.56
CA LYS A 51 -12.60 0.57 -18.17
C LYS A 51 -11.82 1.42 -19.17
N MET A 52 -10.60 1.80 -18.80
CA MET A 52 -9.71 2.56 -19.68
C MET A 52 -9.32 1.78 -20.95
N ALA A 53 -9.12 0.46 -20.82
CA ALA A 53 -8.81 -0.42 -21.95
C ALA A 53 -9.98 -0.49 -22.94
N LYS A 54 -11.21 -0.64 -22.44
CA LYS A 54 -12.43 -0.65 -23.25
C LYS A 54 -12.61 0.65 -24.04
N GLU A 55 -12.41 1.80 -23.40
CA GLU A 55 -12.54 3.13 -24.04
C GLU A 55 -11.43 3.47 -25.03
N LEU A 56 -10.29 2.79 -24.91
CA LEU A 56 -9.17 2.94 -25.83
C LEU A 56 -9.22 1.90 -26.95
N GLU A 57 -10.13 0.92 -26.86
CA GLU A 57 -10.22 -0.24 -27.76
C GLU A 57 -8.93 -1.05 -27.79
N ILE A 58 -8.32 -1.25 -26.61
CA ILE A 58 -7.06 -1.98 -26.46
C ILE A 58 -7.28 -3.17 -25.54
N ASN A 59 -6.56 -4.25 -25.82
CA ASN A 59 -6.49 -5.38 -24.89
C ASN A 59 -6.05 -4.92 -23.49
N ARG A 60 -6.77 -5.39 -22.47
CA ARG A 60 -6.48 -5.14 -21.05
C ARG A 60 -5.03 -5.45 -20.69
N GLU A 61 -4.46 -6.53 -21.22
CA GLU A 61 -3.09 -6.93 -20.90
C GLU A 61 -2.06 -5.96 -21.47
N SER A 62 -2.29 -5.46 -22.69
CA SER A 62 -1.44 -4.43 -23.29
C SER A 62 -1.48 -3.13 -22.49
N LEU A 63 -2.67 -2.71 -22.04
CA LEU A 63 -2.79 -1.53 -21.18
C LEU A 63 -2.09 -1.75 -19.84
N ARG A 64 -2.22 -2.93 -19.22
CA ARG A 64 -1.54 -3.27 -17.97
C ARG A 64 -0.01 -3.18 -18.12
N LYS A 65 0.55 -3.76 -19.18
CA LYS A 65 1.99 -3.65 -19.50
C LYS A 65 2.41 -2.20 -19.72
N LEU A 66 1.62 -1.43 -20.46
CA LEU A 66 1.91 0.00 -20.66
C LEU A 66 1.90 0.78 -19.34
N VAL A 67 0.92 0.57 -18.47
CA VAL A 67 0.81 1.28 -17.18
C VAL A 67 1.95 0.90 -16.23
N HIS A 68 2.27 -0.39 -16.09
CA HIS A 68 3.25 -0.85 -15.11
C HIS A 68 4.70 -0.80 -15.63
N GLN A 69 4.96 -1.21 -16.87
CA GLN A 69 6.30 -1.30 -17.44
C GLN A 69 6.72 0.01 -18.09
N ASP A 70 5.89 0.58 -18.97
CA ASP A 70 6.29 1.76 -19.75
C ASP A 70 6.10 3.08 -18.97
N LEU A 71 5.05 3.17 -18.14
CA LEU A 71 4.76 4.36 -17.32
C LEU A 71 5.27 4.25 -15.88
N GLY A 72 5.63 3.05 -15.40
CA GLY A 72 6.11 2.83 -14.04
C GLY A 72 5.07 3.07 -12.94
N VAL A 73 3.78 3.14 -13.28
CA VAL A 73 2.71 3.43 -12.33
C VAL A 73 2.28 2.14 -11.62
N LYS A 74 2.13 2.21 -10.29
CA LYS A 74 1.69 1.07 -9.46
C LYS A 74 0.25 1.27 -8.99
N SER A 75 -0.49 0.17 -8.85
CA SER A 75 -1.82 0.18 -8.23
C SER A 75 -1.67 0.20 -6.71
N LEU A 76 -1.93 1.36 -6.10
CA LEU A 76 -1.86 1.54 -4.65
C LEU A 76 -3.24 1.43 -4.01
N LYS A 77 -3.31 0.88 -2.79
CA LYS A 77 -4.54 0.83 -1.99
C LYS A 77 -4.84 2.21 -1.42
N ARG A 78 -6.11 2.64 -1.53
CA ARG A 78 -6.58 3.85 -0.84
C ARG A 78 -6.63 3.57 0.66
N LYS A 79 -6.12 4.50 1.46
CA LYS A 79 -6.19 4.44 2.93
C LYS A 79 -7.44 5.17 3.40
N THR A 80 -8.15 4.59 4.36
CA THR A 80 -9.19 5.28 5.10
C THR A 80 -8.52 6.24 6.08
N VAL A 81 -9.01 7.48 6.12
CA VAL A 81 -8.53 8.53 7.02
C VAL A 81 -9.72 9.21 7.67
N HIS A 82 -9.52 9.81 8.84
CA HIS A 82 -10.56 10.60 9.49
C HIS A 82 -11.01 11.77 8.60
N HIS A 83 -12.32 11.99 8.53
CA HIS A 83 -12.87 13.15 7.86
C HIS A 83 -12.58 14.41 8.69
N LEU A 84 -11.77 15.32 8.13
CA LEU A 84 -11.42 16.58 8.79
C LEU A 84 -12.14 17.74 8.09
N THR A 85 -13.05 18.40 8.80
CA THR A 85 -13.67 19.64 8.35
C THR A 85 -12.63 20.78 8.29
N PRO A 86 -12.86 21.84 7.48
CA PRO A 86 -11.94 22.98 7.40
C PRO A 86 -11.61 23.59 8.77
N SER A 87 -12.61 23.73 9.65
CA SER A 87 -12.41 24.23 11.02
C SER A 87 -11.48 23.32 11.85
N ILE A 88 -11.65 22.00 11.79
CA ILE A 88 -10.77 21.05 12.50
C ILE A 88 -9.34 21.13 11.95
N ARG A 89 -9.16 21.28 10.63
CA ARG A 89 -7.84 21.44 10.02
C ARG A 89 -7.13 22.69 10.54
N GLN A 90 -7.85 23.81 10.60
CA GLN A 90 -7.31 25.07 11.12
C GLN A 90 -6.91 24.95 12.59
N LYS A 91 -7.80 24.40 13.44
CA LYS A 91 -7.50 24.15 14.86
C LYS A 91 -6.28 23.23 15.04
N ARG A 92 -6.14 22.18 14.22
CA ARG A 92 -4.97 21.30 14.24
C ARG A 92 -3.71 22.05 13.86
N LEU A 93 -3.74 22.88 12.81
CA LEU A 93 -2.59 23.66 12.37
C LEU A 93 -2.14 24.64 13.45
N GLU A 94 -3.06 25.38 14.05
CA GLU A 94 -2.77 26.33 15.15
C GLU A 94 -2.18 25.63 16.36
N ARG A 95 -2.75 24.49 16.77
CA ARG A 95 -2.21 23.67 17.86
C ARG A 95 -0.79 23.17 17.54
N CYS A 96 -0.56 22.64 16.34
CA CYS A 96 0.78 22.19 15.94
C CYS A 96 1.79 23.34 15.95
N LYS A 97 1.44 24.51 15.40
CA LYS A 97 2.29 25.71 15.46
C LYS A 97 2.54 26.17 16.89
N GLY A 98 1.55 26.09 17.76
CA GLY A 98 1.67 26.39 19.18
C GLY A 98 2.62 25.42 19.91
N LEU A 99 2.47 24.12 19.67
CA LEU A 99 3.34 23.09 20.24
C LEU A 99 4.80 23.26 19.76
N LEU A 100 5.01 23.50 18.46
CA LEU A 100 6.34 23.75 17.90
C LEU A 100 6.99 25.01 18.51
N ARG A 101 6.25 26.10 18.70
CA ARG A 101 6.77 27.31 19.37
C ARG A 101 7.15 27.06 20.83
N ARG A 102 6.33 26.29 21.56
CA ARG A 102 6.56 26.01 22.98
C ARG A 102 7.69 25.02 23.23
N ARG A 103 7.92 24.08 22.30
CA ARG A 103 8.77 22.90 22.56
C ARG A 103 9.85 22.64 21.51
N GLY A 104 9.84 23.31 20.37
CA GLY A 104 10.92 23.36 19.37
C GLY A 104 11.92 22.20 19.39
N THR A 105 13.15 22.50 19.79
CA THR A 105 14.30 21.59 19.98
C THR A 105 14.48 21.11 21.43
N GLN A 106 13.47 21.31 22.31
CA GLN A 106 13.58 21.02 23.74
C GLN A 106 13.27 19.56 24.10
N ASP A 107 13.72 19.19 25.29
CA ASP A 107 13.51 17.89 25.94
C ASP A 107 12.01 17.58 26.13
N PHE A 108 11.55 16.52 25.46
CA PHE A 108 10.20 15.96 25.59
C PHE A 108 10.00 15.16 26.88
N GLY A 109 11.05 14.97 27.70
CA GLY A 109 11.01 14.22 28.96
C GLY A 109 10.00 14.72 29.99
N ARG A 110 9.57 15.98 29.91
CA ARG A 110 8.54 16.56 30.79
C ARG A 110 7.11 16.46 30.25
N ILE A 111 6.90 15.84 29.09
CA ILE A 111 5.55 15.65 28.52
C ILE A 111 5.06 14.24 28.83
N LEU A 112 3.95 14.16 29.58
CA LEU A 112 3.20 12.93 29.76
C LEU A 112 2.13 12.84 28.67
N PHE A 113 2.30 11.91 27.75
CA PHE A 113 1.28 11.52 26.79
C PHE A 113 0.40 10.46 27.42
N SER A 114 -0.92 10.62 27.41
CA SER A 114 -1.85 9.61 27.93
C SER A 114 -2.94 9.31 26.92
N ASP A 115 -3.44 8.09 26.96
CA ASP A 115 -4.58 7.65 26.16
C ASP A 115 -5.34 6.53 26.87
N LYS A 116 -6.56 6.26 26.41
CA LYS A 116 -7.36 5.09 26.80
C LYS A 116 -7.50 4.17 25.61
N LYS A 117 -7.21 2.89 25.80
CA LYS A 117 -7.37 1.87 24.77
C LYS A 117 -8.26 0.74 25.26
N LEU A 118 -9.21 0.36 24.42
CA LEU A 118 -10.03 -0.82 24.63
C LEU A 118 -9.28 -2.05 24.11
N PHE A 119 -9.08 -3.04 24.97
CA PHE A 119 -8.55 -4.36 24.64
C PHE A 119 -9.67 -5.38 24.67
N ILE A 120 -9.71 -6.26 23.67
CA ILE A 120 -10.67 -7.37 23.59
C ILE A 120 -9.96 -8.60 24.12
N VAL A 121 -10.65 -9.39 24.96
CA VAL A 121 -10.08 -10.58 25.60
C VAL A 121 -10.01 -11.77 24.63
N GLU A 122 -10.93 -11.83 23.67
CA GLU A 122 -11.03 -12.92 22.69
C GLU A 122 -10.03 -12.79 21.53
N GLU A 123 -9.71 -13.93 20.91
CA GLU A 123 -8.78 -14.01 19.76
C GLU A 123 -9.36 -13.28 18.54
N PRO A 124 -8.68 -12.26 18.02
CA PRO A 124 -9.13 -11.58 16.82
C PRO A 124 -8.84 -12.44 15.58
N THR A 125 -9.87 -12.96 14.92
CA THR A 125 -9.70 -13.66 13.63
C THR A 125 -9.29 -12.69 12.51
N ASN A 126 -8.08 -12.84 12.02
CA ASN A 126 -7.56 -12.20 10.83
C ASN A 126 -7.62 -13.15 9.63
N HIS A 127 -8.67 -13.04 8.81
CA HIS A 127 -8.87 -13.86 7.60
C HIS A 127 -7.69 -13.87 6.60
N GLN A 128 -6.74 -12.93 6.67
CA GLN A 128 -5.55 -12.95 5.81
C GLN A 128 -4.44 -13.85 6.36
N ASN A 129 -4.31 -13.94 7.69
CA ASN A 129 -3.23 -14.66 8.35
C ASN A 129 -3.69 -16.01 8.90
N ASP A 130 -4.93 -16.09 9.36
CA ASP A 130 -5.51 -17.29 9.99
C ASP A 130 -6.04 -18.20 8.88
N ARG A 131 -5.10 -18.79 8.13
CA ARG A 131 -5.38 -19.68 7.01
C ARG A 131 -4.99 -21.09 7.38
N ILE A 132 -5.91 -22.01 7.14
CA ILE A 132 -5.71 -23.44 7.38
C ILE A 132 -5.17 -24.06 6.09
N LEU A 133 -4.10 -24.85 6.20
CA LEU A 133 -3.60 -25.67 5.11
C LEU A 133 -4.35 -27.00 5.12
N SER A 134 -5.06 -27.31 4.03
CA SER A 134 -5.73 -28.59 3.86
C SER A 134 -5.92 -28.90 2.38
N THR A 135 -5.93 -30.19 2.05
CA THR A 135 -6.21 -30.74 0.71
C THR A 135 -7.68 -30.61 0.33
N ALA A 136 -8.59 -30.84 1.28
CA ALA A 136 -10.02 -30.66 1.10
C ALA A 136 -10.69 -30.13 2.37
N ALA A 137 -11.76 -29.36 2.20
CA ALA A 137 -12.49 -28.77 3.34
C ALA A 137 -13.15 -29.80 4.28
N LYS A 138 -13.20 -31.08 3.86
CA LYS A 138 -13.71 -32.23 4.61
C LYS A 138 -12.69 -32.78 5.61
N ASP A 139 -11.40 -32.58 5.32
CA ASP A 139 -10.27 -33.14 6.09
C ASP A 139 -9.89 -32.22 7.26
N ILE A 140 -10.54 -31.05 7.37
CA ILE A 140 -10.27 -30.08 8.42
C ILE A 140 -11.12 -30.44 9.64
N PRO A 141 -10.51 -30.73 10.81
CA PRO A 141 -11.24 -30.92 12.05
C PRO A 141 -12.13 -29.71 12.37
N GLU A 142 -13.37 -29.94 12.81
CA GLU A 142 -14.33 -28.85 13.07
C GLU A 142 -13.79 -27.82 14.07
N GLU A 143 -13.05 -28.28 15.07
CA GLU A 143 -12.39 -27.47 16.12
C GLU A 143 -11.42 -26.42 15.55
N VAL A 144 -10.75 -26.73 14.44
CA VAL A 144 -9.79 -25.83 13.78
C VAL A 144 -10.47 -25.00 12.70
N LYS A 145 -11.55 -25.53 12.14
CA LYS A 145 -12.26 -24.96 10.99
C LYS A 145 -13.05 -23.70 11.35
N PHE A 146 -13.57 -23.63 12.56
CA PHE A 146 -14.46 -22.58 13.01
C PHE A 146 -13.87 -21.86 14.22
N VAL A 147 -14.09 -20.55 14.26
CA VAL A 147 -13.82 -19.72 15.43
C VAL A 147 -15.13 -19.09 15.83
N ASP A 148 -15.53 -19.31 17.08
CA ASP A 148 -16.77 -18.76 17.61
C ASP A 148 -16.70 -17.24 17.68
N ARG A 149 -17.80 -16.60 17.27
CA ARG A 149 -17.94 -15.16 17.34
C ARG A 149 -18.99 -14.78 18.36
N VAL A 150 -18.55 -14.26 19.50
CA VAL A 150 -19.46 -13.76 20.54
C VAL A 150 -19.94 -12.36 20.16
N GLN A 151 -21.26 -12.10 20.26
CA GLN A 151 -21.84 -10.79 19.91
C GLN A 151 -21.41 -9.67 20.87
N LYS A 152 -21.17 -9.99 22.15
CA LYS A 152 -20.72 -9.06 23.20
C LYS A 152 -19.36 -9.51 23.71
N LEU A 153 -18.32 -9.11 23.00
CA LEU A 153 -16.94 -9.41 23.36
C LEU A 153 -16.60 -8.83 24.73
N GLN A 154 -16.03 -9.66 25.61
CA GLN A 154 -15.42 -9.14 26.83
C GLN A 154 -14.27 -8.21 26.47
N SER A 155 -14.29 -7.02 27.04
CA SER A 155 -13.28 -6.01 26.78
C SER A 155 -12.91 -5.26 28.04
N VAL A 156 -11.64 -4.87 28.12
CA VAL A 156 -11.09 -4.11 29.24
C VAL A 156 -10.58 -2.79 28.70
N MET A 157 -11.00 -1.70 29.32
CA MET A 157 -10.48 -0.38 29.01
C MET A 157 -9.24 -0.13 29.86
N VAL A 158 -8.12 0.15 29.21
CA VAL A 158 -6.84 0.39 29.85
C VAL A 158 -6.45 1.84 29.63
N TRP A 159 -6.16 2.55 30.71
CA TRP A 159 -5.53 3.85 30.67
C TRP A 159 -4.03 3.72 30.98
N GLY A 160 -3.21 4.50 30.29
CA GLY A 160 -1.79 4.61 30.59
C GLY A 160 -1.21 5.93 30.12
N GLY A 161 -0.15 6.36 30.78
CA GLY A 161 0.66 7.51 30.42
C GLY A 161 2.10 7.12 30.13
N VAL A 162 2.73 7.78 29.17
CA VAL A 162 4.13 7.57 28.76
C VAL A 162 4.82 8.93 28.62
N THR A 163 6.05 9.02 29.13
CA THR A 163 6.99 10.12 28.90
C THR A 163 8.18 9.61 28.09
N ALA A 164 9.14 10.46 27.75
CA ALA A 164 10.36 10.00 27.06
C ALA A 164 11.16 8.97 27.89
N ASN A 165 11.08 9.04 29.22
CA ASN A 165 11.97 8.29 30.12
C ASN A 165 11.22 7.25 30.96
N SER A 166 9.89 7.28 31.01
CA SER A 166 9.11 6.43 31.91
C SER A 166 7.66 6.22 31.44
N ARG A 167 6.97 5.30 32.11
CA ARG A 167 5.54 5.02 31.93
C ARG A 167 4.84 4.97 33.28
N THR A 168 3.57 5.33 33.31
CA THR A 168 2.73 5.14 34.49
C THR A 168 2.36 3.67 34.64
N ASN A 169 1.88 3.29 35.82
CA ASN A 169 1.14 2.04 35.97
C ASN A 169 -0.10 2.08 35.06
N LEU A 170 -0.47 0.93 34.52
CA LEU A 170 -1.67 0.78 33.71
C LEU A 170 -2.87 0.67 34.63
N ILE A 171 -3.90 1.48 34.36
CA ILE A 171 -5.13 1.48 35.13
C ILE A 171 -6.21 0.77 34.31
N LEU A 172 -6.73 -0.33 34.86
CA LEU A 172 -7.84 -1.06 34.28
C LEU A 172 -9.15 -0.44 34.78
N SER A 173 -9.92 0.15 33.88
CA SER A 173 -11.30 0.54 34.17
C SER A 173 -12.24 -0.54 33.66
N ARG A 174 -13.08 -1.07 34.55
CA ARG A 174 -14.23 -1.89 34.12
C ARG A 174 -15.20 -0.99 33.37
N LYS A 175 -15.73 -1.49 32.26
CA LYS A 175 -17.01 -1.01 31.73
C LYS A 175 -18.07 -1.56 32.68
N GLU A 176 -18.76 -0.68 33.39
CA GLU A 176 -20.11 -1.00 33.90
C GLU A 176 -21.06 -1.26 32.72
#